data_AF-A0A961YWC4-F1
#
_entry.id   AF-A0A961YWC4-F1
#
_cell.length_a   1.000
_cell.length_b   1.000
_cell.length_c   1.000
_cell.angle_alpha   90.00
_cell.angle_beta   90.00
_cell.angle_gamma   90.00
#
_symmetry.space_group_name_H-M   'P 1'
#
loop_
_entity.id
_entity.type
_entity.pdbx_description
1 polymer ?
#
loop_
_entity_poly.entity_id
_entity_poly.type
_entity_poly.pdbx_seq_one_letter_code
_entity_poly.pdbx_strand_id
1 'polypeptide(L)'
;MSSAPAMISARALGAMPDFVRSELGERSLAATLDHARLPHHIQDSQDGFILEESIIRFVDFAARRLGEDKLGLLLAPFLSVQEYGVWGDYVLSAPTVGDAMVRSCEAIRYHGSRDLLHVWASDRQIRFSYVFAKSGIDGYPDIAYCAVGVMLSLIRGYLGPAWSPAGIALNIRKPTRAHLVEEAFGCPVIYETPDVAIIFDRQLAAAPGPPRARRSIVTLDDVIRARSGGAPRTLPRRRHGTDPGS
;
A
#
# COMPACT_ATOMS: atom_id res chain seq x y z
N MET A 1 -15.64 -20.97 -13.26
CA MET A 1 -15.81 -20.46 -11.88
C MET A 1 -15.24 -19.04 -11.85
N SER A 2 -16.05 -18.02 -11.57
CA SER A 2 -15.54 -16.64 -11.51
C SER A 2 -14.62 -16.51 -10.29
N SER A 3 -13.35 -16.13 -10.50
CA SER A 3 -12.42 -15.87 -9.40
C SER A 3 -12.95 -14.70 -8.58
N ALA A 4 -12.92 -14.81 -7.24
CA ALA A 4 -13.31 -13.69 -6.39
C ALA A 4 -12.51 -12.42 -6.73
N PRO A 5 -13.04 -11.22 -6.55
CA PRO A 5 -12.28 -10.01 -6.82
C PRO A 5 -11.07 -9.87 -5.90
N ALA A 6 -10.06 -9.10 -6.32
CA ALA A 6 -8.89 -8.80 -5.51
C ALA A 6 -9.24 -7.72 -4.46
N MET A 7 -8.98 -8.05 -3.21
CA MET A 7 -9.29 -7.26 -2.03
C MET A 7 -8.01 -6.83 -1.31
N ILE A 8 -8.02 -5.63 -0.74
CA ILE A 8 -6.96 -5.05 0.07
C ILE A 8 -7.55 -4.38 1.32
N SER A 9 -6.78 -4.24 2.39
CA SER A 9 -7.23 -3.56 3.60
C SER A 9 -7.64 -2.13 3.27
N ALA A 10 -8.77 -1.68 3.81
CA ALA A 10 -9.22 -0.29 3.68
C ALA A 10 -8.17 0.73 4.17
N ARG A 11 -7.29 0.30 5.10
CA ARG A 11 -6.16 1.10 5.59
C ARG A 11 -5.12 1.45 4.53
N ALA A 12 -5.13 0.79 3.37
CA ALA A 12 -4.29 1.16 2.24
C ALA A 12 -4.67 2.53 1.64
N LEU A 13 -5.85 3.07 1.97
CA LEU A 13 -6.20 4.46 1.65
C LEU A 13 -5.40 5.46 2.49
N GLY A 14 -4.96 5.10 3.70
CA GLY A 14 -4.14 5.98 4.57
C GLY A 14 -4.67 7.41 4.63
N ALA A 15 -3.76 8.37 4.42
CA ALA A 15 -4.05 9.81 4.34
C ALA A 15 -4.81 10.29 3.08
N MET A 16 -5.10 9.44 2.09
CA MET A 16 -5.69 9.89 0.81
C MET A 16 -7.06 10.58 0.96
N PRO A 17 -8.02 10.11 1.80
CA PRO A 17 -9.28 10.81 2.00
C PRO A 17 -9.09 12.21 2.59
N ASP A 18 -8.18 12.36 3.54
CA ASP A 18 -7.87 13.63 4.19
C ASP A 18 -7.21 14.60 3.22
N PHE A 19 -6.30 14.11 2.38
CA PHE A 19 -5.72 14.87 1.28
C PHE A 19 -6.81 15.42 0.35
N VAL A 20 -7.70 14.54 -0.15
CA VAL A 20 -8.78 14.95 -1.06
C VAL A 20 -9.72 15.96 -0.39
N ARG A 21 -10.03 15.78 0.90
CA ARG A 21 -10.82 16.75 1.66
C ARG A 21 -10.14 18.11 1.72
N SER A 22 -8.83 18.13 2.01
CA SER A 22 -8.08 19.37 2.15
C SER A 22 -7.97 20.15 0.85
N GLU A 23 -7.79 19.46 -0.28
CA GLU A 23 -7.56 20.08 -1.58
C GLU A 23 -8.86 20.40 -2.34
N LEU A 24 -9.88 19.54 -2.24
CA LEU A 24 -11.11 19.64 -3.04
C LEU A 24 -12.40 19.86 -2.23
N GLY A 25 -12.32 19.82 -0.89
CA GLY A 25 -13.45 19.96 0.02
C GLY A 25 -14.33 18.72 0.17
N GLU A 26 -15.18 18.74 1.21
CA GLU A 26 -16.04 17.61 1.61
C GLU A 26 -16.94 17.08 0.50
N ARG A 27 -17.53 17.97 -0.30
CA ARG A 27 -18.42 17.59 -1.39
C ARG A 27 -17.69 16.77 -2.46
N SER A 28 -16.44 17.15 -2.75
CA SER A 28 -15.63 16.43 -3.72
C SER A 28 -15.16 15.10 -3.14
N LEU A 29 -14.77 15.04 -1.86
CA LEU A 29 -14.46 13.78 -1.19
C LEU A 29 -15.64 12.80 -1.26
N ALA A 30 -16.84 13.25 -0.91
CA ALA A 30 -18.05 12.44 -1.00
C ALA A 30 -18.27 11.87 -2.42
N ALA A 31 -18.13 12.72 -3.45
CA ALA A 31 -18.24 12.30 -4.84
C ALA A 31 -17.15 11.28 -5.25
N THR A 32 -15.92 11.45 -4.76
CA THR A 32 -14.81 10.51 -5.01
C THR A 32 -15.09 9.15 -4.37
N LEU A 33 -15.59 9.12 -3.13
CA LEU A 33 -15.97 7.88 -2.44
C LEU A 33 -17.10 7.16 -3.17
N ASP A 34 -18.14 7.89 -3.58
CA ASP A 34 -19.26 7.33 -4.36
C ASP A 34 -18.77 6.74 -5.69
N HIS A 35 -17.91 7.47 -6.42
CA HIS A 35 -17.33 7.00 -7.67
C HIS A 35 -16.49 5.72 -7.49
N ALA A 36 -15.70 5.68 -6.42
CA ALA A 36 -14.89 4.52 -6.02
C ALA A 36 -15.72 3.35 -5.46
N ARG A 37 -17.02 3.56 -5.21
CA ARG A 37 -17.91 2.60 -4.52
C ARG A 37 -17.39 2.27 -3.11
N LEU A 38 -16.82 3.27 -2.44
CA LEU A 38 -16.34 3.17 -1.07
C LEU A 38 -17.42 3.69 -0.11
N PRO A 39 -17.62 3.04 1.05
CA PRO A 39 -18.56 3.54 2.03
C PRO A 39 -18.02 4.83 2.68
N HIS A 40 -18.91 5.78 2.96
CA HIS A 40 -18.52 7.08 3.53
C HIS A 40 -17.89 6.98 4.93
N HIS A 41 -18.25 5.97 5.73
CA HIS A 41 -17.67 5.75 7.07
C HIS A 41 -16.16 5.41 7.03
N ILE A 42 -15.57 5.18 5.85
CA ILE A 42 -14.12 4.96 5.69
C ILE A 42 -13.30 6.19 6.09
N GLN A 43 -13.95 7.35 6.19
CA GLN A 43 -13.36 8.58 6.73
C GLN A 43 -13.14 8.51 8.25
N ASP A 44 -13.99 7.76 8.96
CA ASP A 44 -13.95 7.64 10.42
C ASP A 44 -13.15 6.39 10.84
N SER A 45 -13.35 5.28 10.13
CA SER A 45 -12.63 4.03 10.34
C SER A 45 -12.36 3.32 9.03
N GLN A 46 -11.07 3.10 8.77
CA GLN A 46 -10.59 2.31 7.64
C GLN A 46 -10.47 0.81 7.99
N ASP A 47 -11.42 0.28 8.76
CA ASP A 47 -11.43 -1.13 9.11
C ASP A 47 -12.01 -2.01 7.98
N GLY A 48 -11.55 -3.26 7.92
CA GLY A 48 -11.99 -4.23 6.93
C GLY A 48 -11.23 -4.17 5.60
N PHE A 49 -11.89 -4.64 4.55
CA PHE A 49 -11.33 -4.83 3.21
C PHE A 49 -12.21 -4.18 2.14
N ILE A 50 -11.55 -3.59 1.15
CA ILE A 50 -12.15 -2.99 -0.03
C ILE A 50 -11.60 -3.65 -1.29
N LEU A 51 -12.22 -3.41 -2.43
CA LEU A 51 -11.70 -3.84 -3.72
C LEU A 51 -10.44 -3.03 -4.03
N GLU A 52 -9.39 -3.69 -4.54
CA GLU A 52 -8.20 -2.99 -5.07
C GLU A 52 -8.58 -1.99 -6.17
N GLU A 53 -9.56 -2.36 -7.00
CA GLU A 53 -10.11 -1.48 -8.04
C GLU A 53 -10.78 -0.22 -7.48
N SER A 54 -11.31 -0.27 -6.26
CA SER A 54 -11.89 0.91 -5.61
C SER A 54 -10.81 1.94 -5.26
N ILE A 55 -9.61 1.51 -4.83
CA ILE A 55 -8.51 2.45 -4.57
C ILE A 55 -8.04 3.10 -5.88
N ILE A 56 -7.89 2.32 -6.95
CA ILE A 56 -7.54 2.87 -8.28
C ILE A 56 -8.56 3.93 -8.69
N ARG A 57 -9.86 3.62 -8.62
CA ARG A 57 -10.92 4.56 -8.98
C ARG A 57 -10.95 5.80 -8.09
N PHE A 58 -10.66 5.64 -6.81
CA PHE A 58 -10.58 6.77 -5.87
C PHE A 58 -9.49 7.76 -6.32
N VAL A 59 -8.27 7.26 -6.55
CA VAL A 59 -7.13 8.10 -6.92
C VAL A 59 -7.30 8.69 -8.32
N ASP A 60 -7.71 7.90 -9.32
CA ASP A 60 -7.94 8.38 -10.69
C ASP A 60 -9.03 9.46 -10.76
N PHE A 61 -10.13 9.30 -10.02
CA PHE A 61 -11.18 10.31 -9.99
C PHE A 61 -10.74 11.58 -9.27
N ALA A 62 -10.01 11.47 -8.16
CA ALA A 62 -9.43 12.62 -7.48
C ALA A 62 -8.42 13.37 -8.37
N ALA A 63 -7.55 12.63 -9.07
CA ALA A 63 -6.54 13.16 -9.99
C ALA A 63 -7.19 14.03 -11.08
N ARG A 64 -8.23 13.52 -11.73
CA ARG A 64 -8.99 14.25 -12.77
C ARG A 64 -9.66 15.51 -12.23
N ARG A 65 -10.15 15.50 -10.98
CA ARG A 65 -10.77 16.68 -10.36
C ARG A 65 -9.75 17.74 -9.98
N LEU A 66 -8.54 17.35 -9.60
CA LEU A 66 -7.43 18.25 -9.35
C LEU A 66 -6.76 18.75 -10.63
N GLY A 67 -6.95 18.06 -11.75
CA GLY A 67 -6.20 18.32 -12.98
C GLY A 67 -4.73 17.90 -12.85
N GLU A 68 -4.46 16.89 -12.01
CA GLU A 68 -3.12 16.40 -11.72
C GLU A 68 -2.89 15.05 -12.39
N ASP A 69 -1.88 14.99 -13.27
CA ASP A 69 -1.57 13.79 -14.06
C ASP A 69 -0.75 12.75 -13.28
N LYS A 70 -0.25 13.07 -12.09
CA LYS A 70 0.56 12.19 -11.22
C LYS A 70 0.20 12.34 -9.75
N LEU A 71 -1.09 12.30 -9.45
CA LEU A 71 -1.56 12.49 -8.08
C LEU A 71 -0.92 11.50 -7.10
N GLY A 72 -0.69 10.26 -7.52
CA GLY A 72 -0.03 9.26 -6.69
C GLY A 72 1.40 9.63 -6.30
N LEU A 73 2.11 10.39 -7.16
CA LEU A 73 3.42 10.91 -6.84
C LEU A 73 3.35 12.03 -5.79
N LEU A 74 2.32 12.88 -5.84
CA LEU A 74 2.05 13.90 -4.82
C LEU A 74 1.60 13.31 -3.49
N LEU A 75 0.86 12.20 -3.52
CA LEU A 75 0.39 11.49 -2.33
C LEU A 75 1.51 10.72 -1.65
N ALA A 76 2.46 10.16 -2.39
CA ALA A 76 3.47 9.23 -1.89
C ALA A 76 4.21 9.68 -0.61
N PRO A 77 4.59 10.97 -0.42
CA PRO A 77 5.22 11.44 0.82
C PRO A 77 4.34 11.37 2.07
N PHE A 78 3.01 11.34 1.92
CA PHE A 78 2.04 11.30 3.01
C PHE A 78 1.60 9.87 3.37
N LEU A 79 1.97 8.88 2.55
CA LEU A 79 1.57 7.50 2.77
C LEU A 79 2.58 6.76 3.62
N SER A 80 2.07 6.02 4.60
CA SER A 80 2.91 5.45 5.63
C SER A 80 2.40 4.07 6.07
N VAL A 81 3.29 3.09 6.11
CA VAL A 81 2.94 1.72 6.55
C VAL A 81 2.50 1.69 8.02
N GLN A 82 2.87 2.70 8.80
CA GLN A 82 2.40 2.97 10.16
C GLN A 82 0.86 3.09 10.23
N GLU A 83 0.21 3.55 9.15
CA GLU A 83 -1.25 3.73 9.10
C GLU A 83 -2.01 2.40 8.93
N TYR A 84 -1.30 1.31 8.66
CA TYR A 84 -1.89 0.00 8.35
C TYR A 84 -2.36 -0.77 9.61
N GLY A 85 -2.43 -0.07 10.76
CA GLY A 85 -2.87 -0.60 12.04
C GLY A 85 -1.98 -1.75 12.53
N VAL A 86 -2.57 -2.77 13.14
CA VAL A 86 -1.83 -3.92 13.69
C VAL A 86 -0.89 -4.61 12.70
N TRP A 87 -1.21 -4.59 11.39
CA TRP A 87 -0.33 -5.13 10.36
C TRP A 87 0.93 -4.28 10.22
N GLY A 88 0.77 -2.95 10.16
CA GLY A 88 1.87 -1.99 10.14
C GLY A 88 2.71 -2.06 11.41
N ASP A 89 2.06 -2.12 12.57
CA ASP A 89 2.72 -2.27 13.87
C ASP A 89 3.52 -3.58 13.96
N TYR A 90 2.99 -4.70 13.45
CA TYR A 90 3.72 -5.97 13.40
C TYR A 90 4.99 -5.85 12.56
N VAL A 91 4.88 -5.28 11.35
CA VAL A 91 5.98 -5.09 10.40
C VAL A 91 7.05 -4.14 10.96
N LEU A 92 6.65 -2.98 11.47
CA LEU A 92 7.57 -1.95 11.96
C LEU A 92 8.17 -2.24 13.33
N SER A 93 7.70 -3.30 13.98
CA SER A 93 8.24 -3.73 15.27
C SER A 93 9.27 -4.86 15.12
N ALA A 94 9.81 -5.03 13.91
CA ALA A 94 10.92 -5.94 13.67
C ALA A 94 12.24 -5.38 14.24
N PRO A 95 13.21 -6.23 14.60
CA PRO A 95 14.50 -5.76 15.13
C PRO A 95 15.30 -4.95 14.11
N THR A 96 15.24 -5.34 12.83
CA THR A 96 15.97 -4.69 11.73
C THR A 96 15.05 -4.41 10.55
N VAL A 97 15.50 -3.56 9.61
CA VAL A 97 14.76 -3.31 8.36
C VAL A 97 14.64 -4.57 7.51
N GLY A 98 15.66 -5.44 7.53
CA GLY A 98 15.63 -6.76 6.91
C GLY A 98 14.49 -7.62 7.45
N ASP A 99 14.40 -7.72 8.78
CA ASP A 99 13.32 -8.45 9.46
C ASP A 99 11.94 -7.84 9.16
N ALA A 100 11.85 -6.51 9.04
CA ALA A 100 10.60 -5.82 8.71
C ALA A 100 10.10 -6.22 7.32
N MET A 101 10.98 -6.25 6.33
CA MET A 101 10.62 -6.70 4.98
C MET A 101 10.20 -8.17 4.98
N VAL A 102 10.92 -9.04 5.69
CA VAL A 102 10.54 -10.46 5.81
C VAL A 102 9.16 -10.62 6.45
N ARG A 103 8.89 -9.92 7.57
CA ARG A 103 7.57 -9.91 8.21
C ARG A 103 6.46 -9.43 7.28
N SER A 104 6.74 -8.41 6.47
CA SER A 104 5.77 -7.90 5.50
C SER A 104 5.41 -8.96 4.45
N CYS A 105 6.40 -9.73 3.97
CA CYS A 105 6.19 -10.86 3.06
C CYS A 105 5.34 -11.96 3.70
N GLU A 106 5.65 -12.36 4.93
CA GLU A 106 4.91 -13.41 5.65
C GLU A 106 3.46 -13.02 5.94
N ALA A 107 3.23 -11.75 6.26
CA ALA A 107 1.93 -11.25 6.67
C ALA A 107 1.10 -10.67 5.51
N ILE A 108 1.60 -10.62 4.27
CA ILE A 108 0.93 -9.93 3.14
C ILE A 108 -0.51 -10.42 2.92
N ARG A 109 -0.77 -11.71 3.15
CA ARG A 109 -2.11 -12.33 3.02
C ARG A 109 -3.19 -11.75 3.96
N TYR A 110 -2.78 -11.05 5.02
CA TYR A 110 -3.67 -10.36 5.95
C TYR A 110 -3.91 -8.90 5.57
N HIS A 111 -3.12 -8.37 4.63
CA HIS A 111 -3.28 -7.04 4.07
C HIS A 111 -3.97 -7.07 2.70
N GLY A 112 -3.56 -7.97 1.81
CA GLY A 112 -4.11 -8.15 0.45
C GLY A 112 -4.41 -9.61 0.13
N SER A 113 -5.42 -9.85 -0.69
CA SER A 113 -5.91 -11.21 -1.02
C SER A 113 -5.01 -11.93 -2.04
N ARG A 114 -4.45 -11.15 -2.98
CA ARG A 114 -3.69 -11.62 -4.14
C ARG A 114 -2.38 -10.85 -4.37
N ASP A 115 -2.09 -9.92 -3.47
CA ASP A 115 -0.83 -9.19 -3.49
C ASP A 115 0.33 -10.06 -3.04
N LEU A 116 1.51 -9.76 -3.58
CA LEU A 116 2.75 -10.44 -3.23
C LEU A 116 3.83 -9.42 -2.88
N LEU A 117 4.62 -9.76 -1.87
CA LEU A 117 5.85 -9.06 -1.53
C LEU A 117 7.01 -10.06 -1.63
N HIS A 118 8.14 -9.61 -2.15
CA HIS A 118 9.36 -10.40 -2.28
C HIS A 118 10.57 -9.62 -1.81
N VAL A 119 11.50 -10.32 -1.16
CA VAL A 119 12.84 -9.82 -0.86
C VAL A 119 13.83 -10.71 -1.59
N TRP A 120 14.62 -10.12 -2.47
CA TRP A 120 15.74 -10.78 -3.13
C TRP A 120 17.03 -10.09 -2.74
N ALA A 121 18.05 -10.87 -2.39
CA ALA A 121 19.36 -10.37 -2.03
C ALA A 121 20.43 -10.92 -2.98
N SER A 122 21.24 -10.02 -3.55
CA SER A 122 22.52 -10.36 -4.16
C SER A 122 23.65 -10.14 -3.16
N ASP A 123 24.89 -10.23 -3.61
CA ASP A 123 26.07 -9.93 -2.79
C ASP A 123 26.11 -8.48 -2.31
N ARG A 124 25.60 -7.53 -3.10
CA ARG A 124 25.70 -6.09 -2.82
C ARG A 124 24.38 -5.38 -2.58
N GLN A 125 23.28 -5.93 -3.09
CA GLN A 125 22.01 -5.22 -3.11
C GLN A 125 20.87 -6.08 -2.61
N ILE A 126 19.87 -5.43 -2.02
CA ILE A 126 18.55 -5.98 -1.80
C ILE A 126 17.60 -5.34 -2.80
N ARG A 127 16.70 -6.17 -3.35
CA ARG A 127 15.50 -5.77 -4.06
C ARG A 127 14.29 -6.17 -3.21
N PHE A 128 13.56 -5.19 -2.73
CA PHE A 128 12.26 -5.39 -2.07
C PHE A 128 11.17 -5.03 -3.05
N SER A 129 10.37 -6.01 -3.50
CA SER A 129 9.37 -5.82 -4.55
C SER A 129 7.94 -6.13 -4.12
N TYR A 130 6.98 -5.51 -4.79
CA TYR A 130 5.55 -5.59 -4.59
C TYR A 130 4.81 -5.81 -5.91
N VAL A 131 3.95 -6.81 -5.92
CA VAL A 131 3.01 -7.09 -7.01
C VAL A 131 1.61 -6.77 -6.53
N PHE A 132 1.04 -5.71 -7.09
CA PHE A 132 -0.37 -5.37 -6.93
C PHE A 132 -1.23 -6.20 -7.88
N ALA A 133 -2.21 -6.93 -7.37
CA ALA A 133 -2.95 -7.90 -8.19
C ALA A 133 -3.78 -7.25 -9.31
N LYS A 134 -4.20 -5.99 -9.13
CA LYS A 134 -4.89 -5.20 -10.16
C LYS A 134 -3.96 -4.23 -10.93
N SER A 135 -2.68 -4.56 -11.03
CA SER A 135 -1.74 -3.82 -11.88
C SER A 135 -2.11 -3.87 -13.36
N GLY A 136 -1.67 -2.83 -14.11
CA GLY A 136 -1.82 -2.76 -15.57
C GLY A 136 -3.18 -2.25 -16.09
N ILE A 137 -4.12 -1.90 -15.21
CA ILE A 137 -5.39 -1.27 -15.63
C ILE A 137 -5.28 0.27 -15.64
N ASP A 138 -6.25 0.95 -16.26
CA ASP A 138 -6.30 2.42 -16.27
C ASP A 138 -6.33 3.00 -14.84
N GLY A 139 -5.59 4.08 -14.61
CA GLY A 139 -5.42 4.69 -13.28
C GLY A 139 -4.38 4.00 -12.37
N TYR A 140 -3.89 2.81 -12.74
CA TYR A 140 -2.86 2.11 -11.96
C TYR A 140 -1.53 2.87 -11.77
N PRO A 141 -1.03 3.69 -12.72
CA PRO A 141 0.25 4.39 -12.53
C PRO A 141 0.37 5.18 -11.22
N ASP A 142 -0.71 5.83 -10.78
CA ASP A 142 -0.71 6.54 -9.49
C ASP A 142 -0.61 5.58 -8.31
N ILE A 143 -1.25 4.41 -8.38
CA ILE A 143 -1.13 3.39 -7.34
C ILE A 143 0.29 2.82 -7.28
N ALA A 144 0.99 2.70 -8.41
CA ALA A 144 2.38 2.30 -8.42
C ALA A 144 3.27 3.32 -7.66
N TYR A 145 3.05 4.62 -7.85
CA TYR A 145 3.74 5.66 -7.08
C TYR A 145 3.38 5.64 -5.59
N CYS A 146 2.10 5.47 -5.26
CA CYS A 146 1.65 5.32 -3.88
C CYS A 146 2.32 4.13 -3.19
N ALA A 147 2.41 2.98 -3.88
CA ALA A 147 3.07 1.79 -3.36
C ALA A 147 4.55 2.03 -3.05
N VAL A 148 5.27 2.75 -3.93
CA VAL A 148 6.65 3.19 -3.65
C VAL A 148 6.72 4.04 -2.38
N GLY A 149 5.80 5.01 -2.21
CA GLY A 149 5.73 5.84 -1.00
C GLY A 149 5.62 5.00 0.28
N VAL A 150 4.67 4.05 0.29
CA VAL A 150 4.47 3.14 1.43
C VAL A 150 5.71 2.26 1.67
N MET A 151 6.28 1.65 0.64
CA MET A 151 7.48 0.82 0.78
C MET A 151 8.69 1.63 1.26
N LEU A 152 8.84 2.88 0.82
CA LEU A 152 9.86 3.81 1.31
C LEU A 152 9.63 4.16 2.77
N SER A 153 8.38 4.38 3.19
CA SER A 153 8.04 4.70 4.59
C SER A 153 8.47 3.59 5.55
N LEU A 154 8.37 2.32 5.12
CA LEU A 154 8.86 1.17 5.89
C LEU A 154 10.37 1.28 6.11
N ILE A 155 11.14 1.46 5.03
CA ILE A 155 12.61 1.48 5.11
C ILE A 155 13.10 2.73 5.87
N ARG A 156 12.51 3.90 5.60
CA ARG A 156 12.82 5.16 6.29
C ARG A 156 12.45 5.14 7.77
N GLY A 157 11.52 4.27 8.19
CA GLY A 157 11.26 4.00 9.61
C GLY A 157 12.48 3.47 10.38
N TYR A 158 13.46 2.88 9.68
CA TYR A 158 14.71 2.36 10.25
C TYR A 158 15.92 3.22 9.88
N LEU A 159 16.01 3.65 8.61
CA LEU A 159 17.17 4.36 8.08
C LEU A 159 17.08 5.90 8.22
N GLY A 160 15.94 6.40 8.69
CA GLY A 160 15.67 7.82 8.84
C GLY A 160 15.01 8.46 7.61
N PRO A 161 14.36 9.63 7.77
CA PRO A 161 13.54 10.25 6.74
C PRO A 161 14.35 10.79 5.55
N ALA A 162 15.63 11.14 5.77
CA ALA A 162 16.52 11.66 4.74
C ALA A 162 17.15 10.56 3.87
N TRP A 163 16.93 9.28 4.20
CA TRP A 163 17.46 8.18 3.41
C TRP A 163 16.77 8.08 2.04
N SER A 164 17.58 7.81 1.02
CA SER A 164 17.14 7.57 -0.35
C SER A 164 17.64 6.23 -0.87
N PRO A 165 16.84 5.52 -1.69
CA PRO A 165 17.23 4.24 -2.26
C PRO A 165 18.29 4.41 -3.35
N ALA A 166 18.98 3.30 -3.68
CA ALA A 166 19.90 3.26 -4.81
C ALA A 166 19.15 3.27 -6.16
N GLY A 167 17.90 2.82 -6.17
CA GLY A 167 17.02 2.92 -7.32
C GLY A 167 15.63 2.38 -7.03
N ILE A 168 14.69 2.73 -7.91
CA ILE A 168 13.32 2.23 -7.90
C ILE A 168 13.05 1.54 -9.24
N ALA A 169 12.25 0.47 -9.19
CA ALA A 169 11.70 -0.18 -10.37
C ALA A 169 10.18 0.00 -10.38
N LEU A 170 9.60 0.31 -11.53
CA LEU A 170 8.16 0.47 -11.70
C LEU A 170 7.66 -0.36 -12.88
N ASN A 171 6.58 -1.11 -12.63
CA ASN A 171 5.88 -1.91 -13.64
C ASN A 171 4.89 -1.09 -14.49
N ILE A 172 5.26 0.15 -14.81
CA ILE A 172 4.46 1.09 -15.61
C ILE A 172 5.29 1.60 -16.78
N ARG A 173 4.61 2.08 -17.82
CA ARG A 173 5.26 2.75 -18.96
C ARG A 173 5.99 4.00 -18.49
N LYS A 174 7.17 4.25 -19.06
CA LYS A 174 7.95 5.46 -18.78
C LYS A 174 7.14 6.71 -19.17
N PRO A 175 6.86 7.64 -18.23
CA PRO A 175 6.13 8.86 -18.55
C PRO A 175 7.03 9.85 -19.30
N THR A 176 6.42 10.77 -20.06
CA THR A 176 7.14 11.80 -20.84
C THR A 176 8.09 12.64 -19.98
N ARG A 177 7.68 12.98 -18.74
CA ARG A 177 8.49 13.76 -17.78
C ARG A 177 9.06 12.86 -16.67
N ALA A 178 9.74 11.78 -17.05
CA ALA A 178 10.30 10.80 -16.11
C ALA A 178 11.25 11.39 -15.06
N HIS A 179 11.97 12.47 -15.38
CA HIS A 179 12.86 13.16 -14.43
C HIS A 179 12.13 13.69 -13.20
N LEU A 180 10.84 14.07 -13.31
CA LEU A 180 10.05 14.52 -12.16
C LEU A 180 9.80 13.40 -11.14
N VAL A 181 9.70 12.16 -11.63
CA VAL A 181 9.56 10.98 -10.76
C VAL A 181 10.89 10.69 -10.05
N GLU A 182 12.01 10.80 -10.75
CA GLU A 182 13.36 10.63 -10.19
C GLU A 182 13.68 11.71 -9.16
N GLU A 183 13.30 12.96 -9.42
CA GLU A 183 13.43 14.09 -8.50
C GLU A 183 12.57 13.88 -7.24
N ALA A 184 11.30 13.50 -7.41
CA ALA A 184 10.38 13.28 -6.29
C ALA A 184 10.84 12.14 -5.36
N PHE A 185 11.40 11.05 -5.91
CA PHE A 185 11.92 9.96 -5.09
C PHE A 185 13.39 10.10 -4.70
N GLY A 186 14.12 11.03 -5.32
CA GLY A 186 15.53 11.28 -5.06
C GLY A 186 16.46 10.16 -5.52
N CYS A 187 16.09 9.39 -6.55
CA CYS A 187 16.90 8.30 -7.08
C CYS A 187 16.57 7.98 -8.56
N PRO A 188 17.43 7.23 -9.26
CA PRO A 188 17.12 6.71 -10.60
C PRO A 188 15.91 5.77 -10.59
N VAL A 189 15.14 5.78 -11.69
CA VAL A 189 13.94 4.93 -11.86
C VAL A 189 14.03 4.09 -13.12
N ILE A 190 13.84 2.77 -12.97
CA ILE A 190 13.73 1.80 -14.05
C ILE A 190 12.25 1.53 -14.29
N TYR A 191 11.80 1.67 -15.54
CA TYR A 191 10.40 1.48 -15.93
C TYR A 191 10.20 0.14 -16.64
N GLU A 192 8.94 -0.25 -16.82
CA GLU A 192 8.52 -1.46 -17.55
C GLU A 192 9.12 -2.75 -16.97
N THR A 193 9.26 -2.80 -15.64
CA THR A 193 9.68 -3.99 -14.90
C THR A 193 8.50 -4.91 -14.57
N PRO A 194 8.72 -6.17 -14.14
CA PRO A 194 7.61 -7.06 -13.77
C PRO A 194 6.81 -6.59 -12.54
N ASP A 195 7.46 -5.88 -11.61
CA ASP A 195 6.89 -5.46 -10.32
C ASP A 195 7.39 -4.07 -9.90
N VAL A 196 6.74 -3.48 -8.89
CA VAL A 196 7.23 -2.27 -8.21
C VAL A 196 8.30 -2.69 -7.22
N ALA A 197 9.42 -1.97 -7.11
CA ALA A 197 10.42 -2.32 -6.11
C ALA A 197 11.37 -1.19 -5.71
N ILE A 198 11.97 -1.37 -4.54
CA ILE A 198 13.04 -0.54 -4.01
C ILE A 198 14.35 -1.34 -4.01
N ILE A 199 15.42 -0.73 -4.48
CA ILE A 199 16.76 -1.31 -4.55
C ILE A 199 17.69 -0.51 -3.63
N PHE A 200 18.44 -1.19 -2.77
CA PHE A 200 19.39 -0.55 -1.86
C PHE A 200 20.52 -1.48 -1.41
N ASP A 201 21.53 -0.92 -0.74
CA ASP A 201 22.70 -1.66 -0.25
C ASP A 201 22.28 -2.72 0.79
N ARG A 202 22.74 -3.97 0.56
CA ARG A 202 22.44 -5.10 1.44
C ARG A 202 22.92 -4.88 2.88
N GLN A 203 24.00 -4.13 3.12
CA GLN A 203 24.51 -3.88 4.47
C GLN A 203 23.51 -3.13 5.34
N LEU A 204 22.64 -2.31 4.73
CA LEU A 204 21.61 -1.56 5.44
C LEU A 204 20.50 -2.45 5.99
N ALA A 205 20.38 -3.71 5.52
CA ALA A 205 19.38 -4.66 6.02
C ALA A 205 19.47 -4.90 7.53
N ALA A 206 20.68 -4.83 8.09
CA ALA A 206 20.95 -5.03 9.50
C ALA A 206 20.71 -3.78 10.36
N ALA A 207 20.32 -2.65 9.75
CA ALA A 207 20.07 -1.43 10.50
C ALA A 207 18.93 -1.63 11.51
N PRO A 208 19.17 -1.30 12.80
CA PRO A 208 18.19 -1.55 13.85
C PRO A 208 17.03 -0.56 13.77
N GLY A 209 15.86 -1.01 14.21
CA GLY A 209 14.71 -0.11 14.40
C GLY A 209 14.96 0.90 15.52
N PRO A 210 14.20 2.00 15.57
CA PRO A 210 14.28 2.97 16.66
C PRO A 210 14.01 2.29 18.02
N PRO A 211 14.60 2.79 19.13
CA PRO A 211 14.37 2.23 20.45
C PRO A 211 12.86 2.15 20.74
N ARG A 212 12.36 0.93 20.95
CA ARG A 212 10.96 0.73 21.33
C ARG A 212 10.73 1.41 22.68
N ALA A 213 9.97 2.50 22.71
CA ALA A 213 9.18 2.81 23.90
C ALA A 213 8.40 1.53 24.26
N ARG A 214 8.17 1.25 25.55
CA ARG A 214 7.60 0.00 26.12
C ARG A 214 6.19 -0.40 25.61
N ARG A 215 5.94 -0.33 24.30
CA ARG A 215 4.75 -0.82 23.62
C ARG A 215 4.85 -2.33 23.55
N SER A 216 3.72 -2.99 23.77
CA SER A 216 3.56 -4.43 23.62
C SER A 216 4.16 -4.89 22.29
N ILE A 217 4.93 -5.97 22.33
CA ILE A 217 5.42 -6.64 21.12
C ILE A 217 4.19 -7.11 20.35
N VAL A 218 3.94 -6.53 19.17
CA VAL A 218 2.88 -7.01 18.27
C VAL A 218 3.39 -8.26 17.57
N THR A 219 2.59 -9.33 17.63
CA THR A 219 2.92 -10.64 17.08
C THR A 219 2.12 -10.93 15.80
N LEU A 220 2.52 -11.95 15.06
CA LEU A 220 1.73 -12.42 13.91
C LEU A 220 0.33 -12.91 14.35
N ASP A 221 0.21 -13.48 15.55
CA ASP A 221 -1.08 -13.92 16.11
C ASP A 221 -2.03 -12.74 16.36
N ASP A 222 -1.50 -11.57 16.73
CA ASP A 222 -2.31 -10.35 16.87
C ASP A 222 -2.86 -9.89 15.50
N VAL A 223 -2.03 -9.97 14.45
CA VAL A 223 -2.46 -9.71 13.07
C VAL A 223 -3.53 -10.71 12.64
N ILE A 224 -3.33 -12.00 12.91
CA ILE A 224 -4.28 -13.08 12.59
C ILE A 224 -5.62 -12.81 13.27
N ARG A 225 -5.61 -12.50 14.57
CA ARG A 225 -6.81 -12.25 15.37
C ARG A 225 -7.59 -11.05 14.85
N ALA A 226 -6.91 -9.96 14.54
CA ALA A 226 -7.51 -8.73 14.00
C ALA A 226 -8.03 -8.88 12.56
N ARG A 227 -7.67 -9.97 11.87
CA ARG A 227 -8.01 -10.22 10.46
C ARG A 227 -8.67 -11.58 10.24
N SER A 228 -9.20 -12.22 11.29
CA SER A 228 -9.81 -13.57 11.31
C SER A 228 -10.24 -14.11 9.93
N GLY A 229 -9.30 -14.80 9.23
CA GLY A 229 -9.49 -15.35 7.88
C GLY A 229 -8.56 -14.80 6.78
N GLY A 230 -7.88 -13.67 7.02
CA GLY A 230 -7.11 -12.94 6.02
C GLY A 230 -7.99 -12.12 5.08
N ALA A 231 -7.37 -11.51 4.06
CA ALA A 231 -8.13 -10.80 3.03
C ALA A 231 -9.07 -11.77 2.30
N PRO A 232 -10.36 -11.42 2.11
CA PRO A 232 -11.33 -12.33 1.50
C PRO A 232 -10.87 -12.83 0.12
N ARG A 233 -10.81 -14.16 -0.03
CA ARG A 233 -10.49 -14.83 -1.31
C ARG A 233 -11.71 -15.42 -2.01
N THR A 234 -12.88 -15.28 -1.39
CA THR A 234 -14.19 -15.70 -1.90
C THR A 234 -15.21 -14.59 -1.60
N LEU A 235 -16.20 -14.41 -2.49
CA LEU A 235 -17.33 -13.56 -2.17
C LEU A 235 -18.10 -14.18 -1.00
N PRO A 236 -18.51 -13.40 0.02
CA PRO A 236 -19.38 -13.93 1.06
C PRO A 236 -20.63 -14.48 0.38
N ARG A 237 -20.93 -15.77 0.62
CA ARG A 237 -22.21 -16.35 0.19
C ARG A 237 -23.30 -15.47 0.77
N ARG A 238 -24.15 -14.89 -0.09
CA ARG A 238 -25.40 -14.27 0.36
C ARG A 238 -26.05 -15.30 1.26
N ARG A 239 -26.26 -14.97 2.53
CA ARG A 239 -27.15 -15.77 3.37
C ARG A 239 -28.51 -15.66 2.68
N HIS A 240 -28.93 -16.71 1.98
CA HIS A 240 -30.34 -16.84 1.64
C HIS A 240 -31.06 -16.79 2.99
N GLY A 241 -31.88 -15.76 3.17
CA GLY A 241 -32.80 -15.71 4.27
C GLY A 241 -33.54 -17.04 4.28
N THR A 242 -33.47 -17.73 5.40
CA THR A 242 -34.45 -18.73 5.75
C THR A 242 -35.80 -18.05 5.66
N ASP A 243 -36.60 -18.43 4.66
CA ASP A 243 -38.05 -18.23 4.74
C ASP A 243 -38.50 -18.80 6.09
N PRO A 244 -39.16 -18.01 6.95
CA PRO A 244 -39.97 -18.60 8.00
C PRO A 244 -41.16 -19.25 7.30
N GLY A 245 -41.21 -20.58 7.38
CA GLY A 245 -42.24 -21.37 6.75
C GLY A 245 -43.64 -21.07 7.28
N SER A 246 -44.63 -21.37 6.43
CA SER A 246 -45.82 -22.21 6.69
C SER A 246 -46.82 -22.02 5.55
#